data_AF-A0A967H2B5-F1
#
_entry.id   AF-A0A967H2B5-F1
#
_cell.length_a   1.000
_cell.length_b   1.000
_cell.length_c   1.000
_cell.angle_alpha   90.00
_cell.angle_beta   90.00
_cell.angle_gamma   90.00
#
_symmetry.space_group_name_H-M   'P 1'
#
loop_
_entity.id
_entity.type
_entity.pdbx_description
1 polymer ?
#
loop_
_entity_poly.entity_id
_entity_poly.type
_entity_poly.pdbx_seq_one_letter_code
_entity_poly.pdbx_strand_id
1 'polypeptide(L)'
;RGMFVLLSDLLAPLDALEARLGFLRARGHEVLVFQILDPRELDFEFENAAQFTSLESGQQHFIDPEAARREYCEKLNAHLEAVSAICQRNGIDYFLTSTERPFDLALFDFLTSRSHRASSPVRRKTNLRRAS
;
A
#
# COMPACT_ATOMS: atom_id res chain seq x y z
N ARG A 1 -4.80 -6.55 20.67
CA ARG A 1 -3.83 -5.72 19.92
C ARG A 1 -3.03 -6.66 19.04
N GLY A 2 -2.90 -6.36 17.75
CA GLY A 2 -2.29 -7.24 16.75
C GLY A 2 -1.84 -6.43 15.55
N MET A 3 -1.09 -7.04 14.65
CA MET A 3 -0.59 -6.44 13.42
C MET A 3 -1.40 -6.93 12.22
N PHE A 4 -1.79 -6.01 11.36
CA PHE A 4 -2.37 -6.30 10.06
C PHE A 4 -1.37 -5.90 8.98
N VAL A 5 -1.09 -6.83 8.07
CA VAL A 5 -0.28 -6.57 6.88
C VAL A 5 -1.18 -6.78 5.68
N LEU A 6 -1.43 -5.71 4.93
CA LEU A 6 -2.26 -5.72 3.72
C LEU A 6 -1.34 -5.71 2.50
N LEU A 7 -1.57 -6.66 1.60
CA LEU A 7 -0.89 -6.76 0.30
C LEU A 7 -1.97 -6.69 -0.77
N SER A 8 -1.98 -5.66 -1.60
CA SER A 8 -2.99 -5.45 -2.64
C SER A 8 -2.52 -4.37 -3.60
N ASP A 9 -3.03 -4.36 -4.83
CA ASP A 9 -2.97 -3.22 -5.77
C ASP A 9 -3.72 -1.96 -5.29
N LEU A 10 -4.61 -2.09 -4.31
CA LEU A 10 -5.44 -1.05 -3.70
C LEU A 10 -6.25 -0.20 -4.68
N LEU A 11 -6.61 -0.76 -5.83
CA LEU A 11 -7.49 -0.13 -6.82
C LEU A 11 -8.96 -0.22 -6.34
N ALA A 12 -9.26 0.48 -5.24
CA ALA A 12 -10.56 0.50 -4.59
C ALA A 12 -10.96 1.94 -4.22
N PRO A 13 -12.27 2.21 -4.00
CA PRO A 13 -12.72 3.54 -3.61
C PRO A 13 -12.02 4.06 -2.34
N LEU A 14 -11.44 5.26 -2.43
CA LEU A 14 -10.62 5.87 -1.37
C LEU A 14 -11.37 6.01 -0.05
N ASP A 15 -12.65 6.38 -0.09
CA ASP A 15 -13.49 6.54 1.11
C ASP A 15 -13.63 5.23 1.89
N ALA A 16 -13.79 4.12 1.17
CA ALA A 16 -13.89 2.80 1.76
C ALA A 16 -12.55 2.35 2.34
N LEU A 17 -11.45 2.66 1.67
CA LEU A 17 -10.10 2.36 2.13
C LEU A 17 -9.79 3.10 3.43
N GLU A 18 -10.02 4.41 3.47
CA GLU A 18 -9.78 5.24 4.65
C GLU A 18 -10.61 4.77 5.85
N ALA A 19 -11.90 4.52 5.65
CA ALA A 19 -12.78 4.05 6.73
C ALA A 19 -12.31 2.71 7.32
N ARG A 20 -11.92 1.74 6.47
CA ARG A 20 -11.50 0.40 6.91
C ARG A 20 -10.13 0.42 7.59
N LEU A 21 -9.16 1.11 7.00
CA LEU A 21 -7.81 1.22 7.56
C LEU A 21 -7.79 2.04 8.86
N GLY A 22 -8.52 3.16 8.88
CA GLY A 22 -8.69 4.00 10.05
C GLY A 22 -9.36 3.25 11.21
N PHE A 23 -10.35 2.41 10.93
CA PHE A 23 -11.00 1.57 11.94
C PHE A 23 -10.02 0.61 12.64
N LEU A 24 -9.12 -0.03 11.88
CA LEU A 24 -8.09 -0.91 12.45
C LEU A 24 -7.13 -0.13 13.35
N ARG A 25 -6.68 1.05 12.90
CA ARG A 25 -5.81 1.93 13.70
C ARG A 25 -6.50 2.44 14.96
N ALA A 26 -7.76 2.87 14.88
CA ALA A 26 -8.56 3.34 16.01
C ALA A 26 -8.74 2.26 17.10
N ARG A 27 -8.76 0.97 16.72
CA ARG A 27 -8.76 -0.17 17.65
C ARG A 27 -7.39 -0.49 18.25
N GLY A 28 -6.36 0.31 17.94
CA GLY A 28 -5.01 0.17 18.49
C GLY A 28 -4.20 -0.94 17.82
N HIS A 29 -4.53 -1.30 16.57
CA HIS A 29 -3.73 -2.23 15.77
C HIS A 29 -2.58 -1.51 15.06
N GLU A 30 -1.48 -2.23 14.86
CA GLU A 30 -0.45 -1.85 13.88
C GLU A 30 -0.97 -2.26 12.50
N VAL A 31 -0.88 -1.34 11.54
CA VAL A 31 -1.33 -1.59 10.16
C VAL A 31 -0.19 -1.22 9.24
N LEU A 32 0.14 -2.15 8.36
CA LEU A 32 1.18 -2.06 7.35
C LEU A 32 0.53 -2.36 5.99
N VAL A 33 0.82 -1.54 5.00
CA VAL A 33 0.23 -1.64 3.68
C VAL A 33 1.33 -1.72 2.63
N PHE A 34 1.34 -2.82 1.88
CA PHE A 34 2.13 -2.99 0.68
C PHE A 34 1.21 -2.86 -0.53
N GLN A 35 1.34 -1.76 -1.27
CA GLN A 35 0.70 -1.60 -2.55
C GLN A 35 1.58 -2.20 -3.65
N ILE A 36 1.08 -3.23 -4.33
CA ILE A 36 1.83 -3.99 -5.33
C ILE A 36 1.22 -3.72 -6.70
N LEU A 37 1.97 -3.09 -7.60
CA LEU A 37 1.53 -2.80 -8.96
C LEU A 37 2.42 -3.51 -9.98
N ASP A 38 1.87 -3.88 -11.13
CA ASP A 38 2.67 -4.34 -12.25
C ASP A 38 3.33 -3.14 -12.96
N PRO A 39 4.61 -3.21 -13.35
CA PRO A 39 5.25 -2.12 -14.10
C PRO A 39 4.54 -1.83 -15.43
N ARG A 40 3.88 -2.82 -16.04
CA ARG A 40 3.03 -2.59 -17.21
C ARG A 40 1.78 -1.79 -16.87
N GLU A 41 1.32 -1.80 -15.62
CA GLU A 41 0.25 -0.90 -15.16
C GLU A 41 0.80 0.51 -14.92
N LEU A 42 2.07 0.67 -14.56
CA LEU A 42 2.69 1.98 -14.38
C LEU A 42 2.92 2.70 -15.72
N ASP A 43 3.40 1.96 -16.72
CA ASP A 43 3.76 2.53 -18.03
C ASP A 43 2.65 2.36 -19.09
N PHE A 44 1.74 1.39 -18.87
CA PHE A 44 0.55 1.12 -19.67
C PHE A 44 0.82 1.03 -21.19
N GLU A 45 1.94 0.38 -21.55
CA GLU A 45 2.36 0.14 -22.93
C GLU A 45 1.55 -1.01 -23.54
N PHE A 46 0.50 -0.69 -24.32
CA PHE A 46 -0.22 -1.67 -25.14
C PHE A 46 0.22 -1.59 -26.60
N GLU A 47 0.78 -2.68 -27.14
CA GLU A 47 1.27 -2.76 -28.53
C GLU A 47 0.14 -2.72 -29.59
N ASN A 48 -1.11 -3.03 -29.23
CA ASN A 48 -2.22 -3.17 -30.17
C ASN A 48 -3.49 -2.50 -29.65
N ALA A 49 -3.57 -1.19 -29.85
CA ALA A 49 -4.66 -0.41 -29.31
C ALA A 49 -5.51 0.15 -30.47
N ALA A 50 -6.57 -0.59 -30.78
CA ALA A 50 -7.71 -0.10 -31.55
C ALA A 50 -9.04 -0.47 -30.87
N GLN A 51 -9.03 -1.35 -29.87
CA GLN A 51 -10.23 -1.90 -29.26
C GLN A 51 -9.98 -2.12 -27.76
N PHE A 52 -10.29 -1.12 -26.94
CA PHE A 52 -10.13 -1.25 -25.50
C PHE A 52 -11.33 -1.99 -24.94
N THR A 53 -11.13 -3.18 -24.37
CA THR A 53 -12.20 -3.94 -23.71
C THR A 53 -12.10 -3.75 -22.20
N SER A 54 -13.13 -3.16 -21.59
CA SER A 54 -13.23 -3.08 -20.13
C SER A 54 -13.25 -4.49 -19.54
N LEU A 55 -12.31 -4.79 -18.65
CA LEU A 55 -12.22 -6.12 -18.01
C LEU A 55 -13.43 -6.41 -17.10
N GLU A 56 -14.09 -5.36 -16.59
CA GLU A 56 -15.21 -5.45 -15.66
C GLU A 56 -16.57 -5.54 -16.35
N SER A 57 -16.74 -4.89 -17.50
CA SER A 57 -18.03 -4.79 -18.20
C SER A 57 -18.07 -5.46 -19.57
N GLY A 58 -16.91 -5.79 -20.14
CA GLY A 58 -16.79 -6.31 -21.50
C GLY A 58 -17.09 -5.29 -22.60
N GLN A 59 -17.35 -4.02 -22.26
CA GLN A 59 -17.59 -2.98 -23.27
C GLN A 59 -16.33 -2.65 -24.05
N GLN A 60 -16.50 -2.51 -25.36
CA GLN A 60 -15.44 -2.12 -26.28
C GLN A 60 -15.54 -0.64 -26.59
N HIS A 61 -14.46 0.09 -26.28
CA HIS A 61 -14.31 1.50 -26.62
C HIS A 61 -13.22 1.66 -27.69
N PHE A 62 -13.58 2.34 -28.78
CA PHE A 62 -12.61 2.86 -29.74
C PHE A 62 -12.09 4.18 -29.19
N ILE A 63 -10.95 4.13 -28.51
CA ILE A 63 -10.27 5.29 -27.94
C ILE A 63 -8.85 5.35 -28.48
N ASP A 64 -8.37 6.57 -28.68
CA ASP A 64 -6.96 6.81 -29.02
C ASP A 64 -6.07 6.20 -27.93
N PRO A 65 -5.21 5.24 -28.29
CA PRO A 65 -4.33 4.54 -27.34
C PRO A 65 -3.49 5.48 -26.48
N GLU A 66 -2.96 6.53 -27.10
CA GLU A 66 -2.04 7.44 -26.42
C GLU A 66 -2.80 8.32 -25.43
N ALA A 67 -3.99 8.79 -25.81
CA ALA A 67 -4.87 9.55 -24.93
C ALA A 67 -5.38 8.69 -23.76
N ALA A 68 -5.79 7.44 -24.03
CA ALA A 68 -6.24 6.49 -23.02
C ALA A 68 -5.13 6.16 -22.01
N ARG A 69 -3.91 5.94 -22.51
CA ARG A 69 -2.71 5.73 -21.69
C ARG A 69 -2.47 6.92 -20.76
N ARG A 70 -2.43 8.13 -21.31
CA ARG A 70 -2.21 9.35 -20.51
C ARG A 70 -3.26 9.51 -19.42
N GLU A 71 -4.54 9.37 -19.76
CA GLU A 71 -5.64 9.50 -18.80
C GLU A 71 -5.58 8.43 -17.70
N TYR A 72 -5.25 7.19 -18.05
CA TYR A 72 -5.07 6.12 -17.08
C TYR A 72 -3.90 6.40 -16.13
N CYS A 73 -2.72 6.74 -16.65
CA CYS A 73 -1.55 7.06 -15.82
C CYS A 73 -1.81 8.27 -14.91
N GLU A 74 -2.51 9.30 -15.38
CA GLU A 74 -2.91 10.45 -14.57
C GLU A 74 -3.82 10.02 -13.40
N LYS A 75 -4.86 9.22 -13.68
CA LYS A 75 -5.76 8.71 -12.64
C LYS A 75 -5.05 7.79 -11.65
N LEU A 76 -4.18 6.92 -12.12
CA LEU A 76 -3.39 6.01 -11.28
C LEU A 76 -2.48 6.81 -10.35
N ASN A 77 -1.74 7.79 -10.86
CA ASN A 77 -0.87 8.63 -10.05
C ASN A 77 -1.64 9.42 -8.99
N ALA A 78 -2.76 10.03 -9.36
CA ALA A 78 -3.63 10.72 -8.40
C ALA A 78 -4.16 9.78 -7.31
N HIS A 79 -4.49 8.54 -7.69
CA HIS A 79 -4.92 7.50 -6.74
C HIS A 79 -3.80 7.10 -5.78
N LEU A 80 -2.59 6.86 -6.29
CA LEU A 80 -1.41 6.51 -5.47
C LEU A 80 -1.07 7.60 -4.45
N GLU A 81 -1.13 8.87 -4.87
CA GLU A 81 -0.93 10.02 -3.98
C GLU A 81 -1.99 10.06 -2.87
N ALA A 82 -3.26 9.84 -3.23
CA ALA A 82 -4.36 9.83 -2.27
C ALA A 82 -4.23 8.68 -1.24
N VAL A 83 -3.89 7.47 -1.70
CA VAL A 83 -3.65 6.31 -0.82
C VAL A 83 -2.49 6.60 0.14
N SER A 84 -1.37 7.12 -0.37
CA SER A 84 -0.22 7.50 0.46
C SER A 84 -0.61 8.53 1.52
N ALA A 85 -1.38 9.56 1.15
CA ALA A 85 -1.83 10.58 2.07
C ALA A 85 -2.79 10.04 3.15
N ILE A 86 -3.71 9.13 2.79
CA ILE A 86 -4.60 8.45 3.74
C ILE A 86 -3.77 7.65 4.74
N CYS A 87 -2.83 6.84 4.28
CA CYS A 87 -1.98 6.03 5.14
C CYS A 87 -1.16 6.89 6.11
N GLN A 88 -0.53 7.96 5.62
CA GLN A 88 0.25 8.89 6.44
C GLN A 88 -0.60 9.55 7.54
N ARG A 89 -1.77 10.09 7.20
CA ARG A 89 -2.67 10.72 8.20
C ARG A 89 -3.14 9.75 9.28
N ASN A 90 -3.31 8.47 8.93
CA ASN A 90 -3.76 7.44 9.87
C ASN A 90 -2.58 6.75 10.62
N GLY A 91 -1.35 7.20 10.39
CA GLY A 91 -0.14 6.62 10.98
C GLY A 91 0.03 5.14 10.60
N ILE A 92 -0.20 4.83 9.33
CA ILE A 92 -0.08 3.52 8.71
C ILE A 92 1.21 3.52 7.89
N ASP A 93 2.02 2.49 8.09
CA ASP A 93 3.23 2.30 7.29
C ASP A 93 2.82 1.85 5.88
N TYR A 94 3.26 2.58 4.85
CA TYR A 94 2.87 2.37 3.45
C TYR A 94 4.09 2.20 2.57
N PHE A 95 4.08 1.15 1.75
CA PHE A 95 5.13 0.78 0.82
C PHE A 95 4.53 0.51 -0.56
N LEU A 96 4.95 1.29 -1.56
CA LEU A 96 4.66 1.00 -2.96
C LEU A 96 5.78 0.12 -3.53
N THR A 97 5.42 -1.02 -4.10
CA THR A 97 6.35 -1.94 -4.74
C THR A 97 5.83 -2.37 -6.11
N SER A 98 6.76 -2.78 -6.97
CA SER A 98 6.46 -3.34 -8.29
C SER A 98 6.59 -4.86 -8.25
N THR A 99 5.83 -5.58 -9.09
CA THR A 99 5.96 -7.04 -9.29
C THR A 99 7.29 -7.46 -9.91
N GLU A 100 8.04 -6.55 -10.52
CA GLU A 100 9.40 -6.81 -11.03
C GLU A 100 10.46 -6.92 -9.93
N ARG A 101 10.20 -6.33 -8.75
CA ARG A 101 11.11 -6.45 -7.62
C ARG A 101 10.74 -7.69 -6.80
N PRO A 102 11.71 -8.54 -6.42
CA PRO A 102 11.47 -9.63 -5.50
C PRO A 102 10.88 -9.09 -4.19
N PHE A 103 9.57 -9.29 -3.98
CA PHE A 103 8.80 -8.84 -2.82
C PHE A 103 9.35 -9.39 -1.49
N ASP A 104 10.04 -10.53 -1.58
CA ASP A 104 10.76 -11.21 -0.53
C ASP A 104 11.80 -10.33 0.16
N LEU A 105 12.51 -9.44 -0.54
CA LEU A 105 13.54 -8.61 0.10
C LEU A 105 12.95 -7.51 0.99
N ALA A 106 11.91 -6.80 0.50
CA ALA A 106 11.27 -5.73 1.27
C ALA A 106 10.51 -6.30 2.49
N LEU A 107 9.83 -7.44 2.29
CA LEU A 107 9.17 -8.14 3.39
C LEU A 107 10.20 -8.70 4.39
N PHE A 108 11.30 -9.28 3.91
CA PHE A 108 12.37 -9.83 4.75
C PHE A 108 13.06 -8.73 5.58
N ASP A 109 13.43 -7.60 4.97
CA ASP A 109 14.05 -6.48 5.68
C ASP A 109 13.12 -5.92 6.75
N PHE A 110 11.83 -5.81 6.46
CA PHE A 110 10.83 -5.41 7.44
C PHE A 110 10.72 -6.41 8.59
N LEU A 111 10.53 -7.70 8.30
CA LEU A 111 10.43 -8.76 9.30
C LEU A 111 11.71 -8.88 10.15
N THR A 112 12.87 -8.69 9.54
CA THR A 112 14.18 -8.73 10.19
C THR A 112 14.42 -7.51 11.07
N SER A 113 14.09 -6.30 10.60
CA SER A 113 14.17 -5.08 11.43
C SER A 113 13.31 -5.19 12.70
N ARG A 114 12.21 -5.97 12.63
CA ARG A 114 11.31 -6.23 13.75
C ARG A 114 11.78 -7.35 14.67
N SER A 115 12.38 -8.44 14.15
CA SER A 115 12.97 -9.48 15.02
C SER A 115 14.03 -8.89 15.95
N HIS A 116 14.82 -7.94 15.45
CA HIS A 116 15.79 -7.16 16.24
C HIS A 116 15.16 -6.20 17.26
N ARG A 117 13.97 -5.65 17.00
CA ARG A 117 13.22 -4.81 17.96
C ARG A 117 12.50 -5.63 19.03
N ALA A 118 11.98 -6.81 18.68
CA ALA A 118 11.34 -7.73 19.62
C ALA A 118 12.35 -8.40 20.57
N SER A 119 13.63 -8.53 20.15
CA SER A 119 14.71 -9.11 20.96
C SER A 119 15.45 -8.11 21.86
N SER A 120 15.12 -6.82 21.84
CA SER A 120 15.67 -5.88 22.83
C SER A 120 14.91 -6.03 24.15
N PRO A 121 15.53 -6.54 25.22
CA PRO A 121 14.84 -6.69 26.49
C PRO A 121 14.47 -5.30 27.00
N VAL A 122 13.18 -5.10 27.24
CA VAL A 122 12.62 -3.92 27.89
C VAL A 122 13.42 -3.63 29.16
N ARG A 123 14.24 -2.58 29.14
CA ARG A 123 14.99 -2.10 30.30
C ARG A 123 13.99 -1.54 31.31
N ARG A 124 13.49 -2.39 32.23
CA ARG A 124 12.70 -1.98 33.39
C ARG A 124 13.52 -0.95 34.20
N LYS A 125 13.09 0.31 34.20
CA LYS A 125 13.52 1.28 35.19
C LYS A 125 12.89 0.88 36.52
N THR A 126 13.63 0.13 37.34
CA THR A 126 13.27 -0.07 38.74
C THR A 126 13.57 1.22 39.50
N ASN A 127 12.54 2.02 39.75
CA ASN A 127 12.56 3.05 40.78
C ASN A 127 12.45 2.36 42.15
N LEU A 128 13.52 2.38 42.93
CA LEU A 128 13.45 2.23 44.38
C LEU A 128 14.07 3.49 45.00
N ARG A 129 13.19 4.44 45.31
CA ARG A 129 13.47 5.54 46.24
C ARG A 129 13.34 4.99 47.68
N ARG A 130 14.42 5.20 48.45
CA ARG A 130 14.52 5.53 49.88
C ARG A 130 13.78 4.70 50.94
N ALA A 131 14.56 4.20 51.89
CA ALA A 131 14.49 4.37 53.36
C ALA A 131 15.70 3.63 53.93
N SER A 132 16.49 4.05 54.92
CA SER A 132 16.63 5.24 55.76
C SER A 132 18.05 5.21 56.31
#